data_AF-A0A9W6VPP3-F1
#
_entry.id   AF-A0A9W6VPP3-F1
#
_cell.length_a   1.000
_cell.length_b   1.000
_cell.length_c   1.000
_cell.angle_alpha   90.00
_cell.angle_beta   90.00
_cell.angle_gamma   90.00
#
_symmetry.space_group_name_H-M   'P 1'
#
loop_
_entity.id
_entity.type
_entity.pdbx_description
1 polymer ?
#
loop_
_entity_poly.entity_id
_entity_poly.type
_entity_poly.pdbx_seq_one_letter_code
_entity_poly.pdbx_strand_id
1 'polypeptide(L)'
;MRLLKSWKFYTAIACTIFVGAYFQAIDHTFLSGRSAGTLRFLNCPVIWWGRIGKFLQFLAGLLALLDVVEPDDLRALGRKAKAIRTGLMRNLSDAVAVESLLAKEAFLRQLITETNSIESVPDMPSITYTYLRKDGVESLPPASPYSMEDYRALRSRFSRERQLNHDCTRKDHQDVCEQQRHFLDRLIRDLFLDRLEESDAELLRRKGKEDGSGIVALYVILLGAMLIFALVGHAPGYAVISVLIACIVVPPLFFRAGVMHRVLYWMLERAAGLVASLLDKPKPDHGLRWAGIFLFLVGFWLDFFSS
;
A
#
# COMPACT_ATOMS: atom_id res chain seq x y z
N MET A 1 -22.85 10.09 -21.18
CA MET A 1 -23.33 8.73 -21.59
C MET A 1 -22.67 8.14 -22.86
N ARG A 2 -21.87 8.87 -23.66
CA ARG A 2 -21.24 8.31 -24.89
C ARG A 2 -20.01 7.40 -24.66
N LEU A 3 -19.33 7.49 -23.52
CA LEU A 3 -18.16 6.66 -23.18
C LEU A 3 -18.49 5.19 -22.87
N LEU A 4 -19.71 4.88 -22.42
CA LEU A 4 -20.16 3.50 -22.15
C LEU A 4 -20.47 2.68 -23.42
N LYS A 5 -20.52 3.30 -24.60
CA LYS A 5 -20.56 2.56 -25.88
C LYS A 5 -19.16 2.16 -26.37
N SER A 6 -18.10 2.85 -25.92
CA SER A 6 -16.74 2.59 -26.44
C SER A 6 -16.02 1.45 -25.72
N TRP A 7 -16.30 1.20 -24.44
CA TRP A 7 -15.57 0.14 -23.72
C TRP A 7 -15.78 -1.24 -24.35
N LYS A 8 -17.01 -1.59 -24.79
CA LYS A 8 -17.28 -2.85 -25.51
C LYS A 8 -16.41 -3.00 -26.76
N PHE A 9 -16.22 -1.92 -27.50
CA PHE A 9 -15.39 -1.87 -28.70
C PHE A 9 -13.90 -2.00 -28.37
N TYR A 10 -13.41 -1.27 -27.37
CA TYR A 10 -12.02 -1.38 -26.91
C TYR A 10 -11.69 -2.74 -26.30
N THR A 11 -12.63 -3.35 -25.57
CA THR A 11 -12.48 -4.69 -25.02
C THR A 11 -12.46 -5.73 -26.14
N ALA A 12 -13.33 -5.60 -27.14
CA ALA A 12 -13.31 -6.47 -28.32
C ALA A 12 -11.97 -6.36 -29.06
N ILE A 13 -11.49 -5.15 -29.33
CA ILE A 13 -10.18 -4.92 -29.97
C ILE A 13 -9.04 -5.48 -29.13
N ALA A 14 -9.01 -5.22 -27.82
CA ALA A 14 -7.98 -5.73 -26.93
C ALA A 14 -7.97 -7.26 -26.89
N CYS A 15 -9.15 -7.90 -26.86
CA CYS A 15 -9.27 -9.34 -26.98
C CYS A 15 -8.74 -9.83 -28.33
N THR A 16 -9.11 -9.20 -29.45
CA THR A 16 -8.62 -9.59 -30.79
C THR A 16 -7.11 -9.46 -30.91
N ILE A 17 -6.52 -8.36 -30.41
CA ILE A 17 -5.07 -8.14 -30.40
C ILE A 17 -4.38 -9.16 -29.50
N PHE A 18 -4.90 -9.40 -28.30
CA PHE A 18 -4.36 -10.38 -27.37
C PHE A 18 -4.38 -11.79 -27.96
N VAL A 19 -5.53 -12.20 -28.52
CA VAL A 19 -5.70 -13.50 -29.18
C VAL A 19 -4.77 -13.61 -30.38
N GLY A 20 -4.67 -12.59 -31.23
CA GLY A 20 -3.79 -12.59 -32.41
C GLY A 20 -2.29 -12.66 -32.06
N ALA A 21 -1.81 -11.81 -31.16
CA ALA A 21 -0.41 -11.83 -30.70
C ALA A 21 -0.06 -13.15 -29.99
N TYR A 22 -1.03 -13.76 -29.33
CA TYR A 22 -0.88 -15.03 -28.65
C TYR A 22 -0.83 -16.21 -29.64
N PHE A 23 -1.76 -16.31 -30.60
CA PHE A 23 -1.71 -17.36 -31.64
C PHE A 23 -0.37 -17.32 -32.39
N GLN A 24 0.15 -16.13 -32.69
CA GLN A 24 1.45 -15.97 -33.33
C GLN A 24 2.62 -16.49 -32.47
N ALA A 25 2.56 -16.35 -31.15
CA ALA A 25 3.59 -16.85 -30.24
C ALA A 25 3.47 -18.37 -29.97
N ILE A 26 2.26 -18.90 -30.05
CA ILE A 26 1.92 -20.27 -29.64
C ILE A 26 1.96 -21.23 -30.80
N ASP A 27 1.56 -20.85 -32.01
CA ASP A 27 1.58 -21.73 -33.19
C ASP A 27 2.95 -22.38 -33.39
N HIS A 28 4.02 -21.59 -33.29
CA HIS A 28 5.38 -22.11 -33.43
C HIS A 28 5.79 -23.08 -32.31
N THR A 29 5.16 -22.97 -31.15
CA THR A 29 5.55 -23.70 -29.95
C THR A 29 4.69 -24.95 -29.75
N PHE A 30 3.39 -24.86 -30.00
CA PHE A 30 2.43 -25.96 -29.95
C PHE A 30 2.79 -27.02 -31.01
N LEU A 31 3.16 -26.60 -32.22
CA LEU A 31 3.64 -27.49 -33.28
C LEU A 31 5.00 -28.15 -32.95
N SER A 32 5.76 -27.61 -31.98
CA SER A 32 7.08 -28.14 -31.62
C SER A 32 7.07 -29.31 -30.64
N GLY A 33 5.90 -29.68 -30.08
CA GLY A 33 5.75 -30.81 -29.15
C GLY A 33 6.48 -30.65 -27.81
N ARG A 34 6.96 -29.45 -27.46
CA ARG A 34 7.64 -29.19 -26.18
C ARG A 34 6.63 -29.07 -25.05
N SER A 35 6.94 -29.67 -23.90
CA SER A 35 6.14 -29.55 -22.69
C SER A 35 5.97 -28.08 -22.28
N ALA A 36 4.72 -27.66 -22.10
CA ALA A 36 4.33 -26.28 -21.77
C ALA A 36 4.92 -25.76 -20.44
N GLY A 37 5.46 -26.64 -19.58
CA GLY A 37 6.00 -26.28 -18.27
C GLY A 37 7.21 -25.34 -18.31
N THR A 38 7.95 -25.29 -19.42
CA THR A 38 9.13 -24.39 -19.57
C THR A 38 8.80 -23.08 -20.29
N LEU A 39 7.59 -22.95 -20.83
CA LEU A 39 7.19 -21.77 -21.59
C LEU A 39 6.90 -20.61 -20.66
N ARG A 40 7.37 -19.43 -21.06
CA ARG A 40 7.11 -18.17 -20.38
C ARG A 40 6.34 -17.26 -21.32
N PHE A 41 5.20 -16.74 -20.85
CA PHE A 41 4.45 -15.68 -21.51
C PHE A 41 4.54 -14.43 -20.62
N LEU A 42 4.98 -13.31 -21.20
CA LEU A 42 5.26 -12.05 -20.47
C LEU A 42 6.15 -12.29 -19.22
N ASN A 43 7.24 -13.04 -19.39
CA ASN A 43 8.17 -13.44 -18.34
C ASN A 43 7.59 -14.31 -17.20
N CYS A 44 6.33 -14.73 -17.28
CA CYS A 44 5.68 -15.60 -16.29
C CYS A 44 5.49 -17.02 -16.84
N PRO A 45 5.68 -18.08 -16.04
CA PRO A 45 5.41 -19.45 -16.48
C PRO A 45 3.96 -19.63 -16.95
N VAL A 46 3.73 -20.36 -18.04
CA VAL A 46 2.39 -20.60 -18.60
C VAL A 46 1.41 -21.21 -17.58
N ILE A 47 1.92 -22.03 -16.65
CA ILE A 47 1.12 -22.60 -15.54
C ILE A 47 0.46 -21.51 -14.67
N TRP A 48 1.11 -20.37 -14.46
CA TRP A 48 0.54 -19.27 -13.68
C TRP A 48 -0.65 -18.63 -14.39
N TRP A 49 -0.60 -18.51 -15.72
CA TRP A 49 -1.72 -18.02 -16.51
C TRP A 49 -2.93 -18.95 -16.40
N GLY A 50 -2.71 -20.27 -16.35
CA GLY A 50 -3.76 -21.25 -16.06
C GLY A 50 -4.45 -21.05 -14.72
N ARG A 51 -3.66 -20.82 -13.66
CA ARG A 51 -4.19 -20.53 -12.32
C ARG A 51 -5.01 -19.25 -12.29
N ILE A 52 -4.52 -18.20 -12.96
CA ILE A 52 -5.28 -16.96 -13.14
C ILE A 52 -6.58 -17.25 -13.90
N GLY A 53 -6.53 -18.08 -14.94
CA GLY A 53 -7.70 -18.49 -15.72
C GLY A 53 -8.78 -19.14 -14.87
N LYS A 54 -8.42 -20.18 -14.10
CA LYS A 54 -9.33 -20.85 -13.16
C LYS A 54 -9.89 -19.89 -12.10
N PHE A 55 -9.06 -18.97 -11.61
CA PHE A 55 -9.52 -17.96 -10.66
C PHE A 55 -10.57 -17.00 -11.26
N LEU A 56 -10.37 -16.56 -12.52
CA LEU A 56 -11.36 -15.72 -13.21
C LEU A 56 -12.67 -16.48 -13.50
N GLN A 57 -12.59 -17.78 -13.86
CA GLN A 57 -13.78 -18.63 -14.02
C GLN A 57 -14.56 -18.77 -12.69
N PHE A 58 -13.83 -18.96 -11.58
CA PHE A 58 -14.43 -19.00 -10.24
C PHE A 58 -15.13 -17.68 -9.91
N LEU A 59 -14.49 -16.53 -10.14
CA LEU A 59 -15.09 -15.20 -9.96
C LEU A 59 -16.33 -14.99 -10.86
N ALA A 60 -16.33 -15.54 -12.07
CA ALA A 60 -17.48 -15.50 -12.95
C ALA A 60 -18.67 -16.28 -12.38
N GLY A 61 -18.43 -17.49 -11.85
CA GLY A 61 -19.45 -18.28 -11.15
C GLY A 61 -19.98 -17.54 -9.91
N LEU A 62 -19.09 -16.85 -9.20
CA LEU A 62 -19.44 -16.00 -8.07
C LEU A 62 -20.39 -14.87 -8.44
N LEU A 63 -20.13 -14.21 -9.57
CA LEU A 63 -21.00 -13.15 -10.10
C LEU A 63 -22.36 -13.70 -10.51
N ALA A 64 -22.43 -14.93 -11.01
CA ALA A 64 -23.71 -15.57 -11.29
C ALA A 64 -24.50 -15.88 -10.00
N LEU A 65 -23.82 -16.17 -8.88
CA LEU A 65 -24.50 -16.33 -7.58
C LEU A 65 -25.06 -15.01 -7.05
N LEU A 66 -24.50 -13.85 -7.43
CA LEU A 66 -25.06 -12.55 -7.07
C LEU A 66 -26.43 -12.28 -7.72
N ASP A 67 -26.79 -12.99 -8.79
CA ASP A 67 -28.15 -12.89 -9.37
C ASP A 67 -29.23 -13.47 -8.45
N VAL A 68 -28.84 -14.27 -7.44
CA VAL A 68 -29.77 -14.80 -6.42
C VAL A 68 -30.06 -13.76 -5.33
N VAL A 69 -29.18 -12.78 -5.17
CA VAL A 69 -29.29 -11.75 -4.13
C VAL A 69 -30.23 -10.64 -4.60
N GLU A 70 -31.12 -10.18 -3.73
CA GLU A 70 -32.05 -9.11 -4.06
C GLU A 70 -31.31 -7.81 -4.45
N PRO A 71 -31.79 -7.07 -5.48
CA PRO A 71 -31.11 -5.86 -5.96
C PRO A 71 -30.91 -4.78 -4.88
N ASP A 72 -31.82 -4.70 -3.90
CA ASP A 72 -31.75 -3.69 -2.85
C ASP A 72 -30.64 -4.00 -1.83
N ASP A 73 -30.41 -5.27 -1.52
CA ASP A 73 -29.28 -5.73 -0.69
C ASP A 73 -27.94 -5.45 -1.37
N LEU A 74 -27.85 -5.72 -2.68
CA LEU A 74 -26.66 -5.42 -3.47
C LEU A 74 -26.34 -3.92 -3.48
N ARG A 75 -27.36 -3.05 -3.57
CA ARG A 75 -27.18 -1.60 -3.49
C ARG A 75 -26.75 -1.15 -2.10
N ALA A 76 -27.34 -1.71 -1.04
CA ALA A 76 -26.94 -1.41 0.34
C ALA A 76 -25.48 -1.80 0.59
N LEU A 77 -25.07 -2.99 0.12
CA LEU A 77 -23.69 -3.44 0.15
C LEU A 77 -22.77 -2.53 -0.66
N GLY A 78 -23.18 -2.13 -1.87
CA GLY A 78 -22.44 -1.21 -2.73
C GLY A 78 -22.19 0.15 -2.07
N ARG A 79 -23.20 0.74 -1.42
CA ARG A 79 -23.06 1.99 -0.65
C ARG A 79 -22.11 1.82 0.53
N LYS A 80 -22.22 0.73 1.28
CA LYS A 80 -21.33 0.41 2.41
C LYS A 80 -19.89 0.23 1.94
N ALA A 81 -19.67 -0.55 0.88
CA ALA A 81 -18.36 -0.76 0.28
C ALA A 81 -17.74 0.54 -0.24
N LYS A 82 -18.53 1.42 -0.87
CA LYS A 82 -18.08 2.74 -1.31
C LYS A 82 -17.66 3.62 -0.14
N ALA A 83 -18.43 3.65 0.95
CA ALA A 83 -18.08 4.40 2.15
C ALA A 83 -16.78 3.88 2.80
N ILE A 84 -16.67 2.55 2.94
CA ILE A 84 -15.46 1.90 3.46
C ILE A 84 -14.25 2.23 2.57
N ARG A 85 -14.40 2.12 1.24
CA ARG A 85 -13.32 2.44 0.29
C ARG A 85 -12.87 3.89 0.42
N THR A 86 -13.81 4.84 0.47
CA THR A 86 -13.46 6.26 0.61
C THR A 86 -12.74 6.53 1.94
N GLY A 87 -13.20 5.91 3.04
CA GLY A 87 -12.51 5.99 4.34
C GLY A 87 -11.10 5.40 4.29
N LEU A 88 -10.95 4.23 3.68
CA LEU A 88 -9.65 3.56 3.51
C LEU A 88 -8.69 4.39 2.65
N MET A 89 -9.15 4.92 1.52
CA MET A 89 -8.34 5.77 0.63
C MET A 89 -7.87 7.04 1.34
N ARG A 90 -8.75 7.65 2.13
CA ARG A 90 -8.39 8.81 2.95
C ARG A 90 -7.34 8.42 3.98
N ASN A 91 -7.53 7.33 4.70
CA ASN A 91 -6.56 6.86 5.71
C ASN A 91 -5.20 6.50 5.10
N LEU A 92 -5.17 5.90 3.91
CA LEU A 92 -3.93 5.57 3.20
C LEU A 92 -3.24 6.83 2.67
N SER A 93 -3.99 7.77 2.09
CA SER A 93 -3.46 9.06 1.67
C SER A 93 -2.85 9.81 2.86
N ASP A 94 -3.57 9.84 3.99
CA ASP A 94 -3.12 10.43 5.25
C ASP A 94 -1.84 9.71 5.75
N ALA A 95 -1.79 8.37 5.68
CA ALA A 95 -0.62 7.61 6.10
C ALA A 95 0.61 7.86 5.23
N VAL A 96 0.44 7.92 3.90
CA VAL A 96 1.53 8.24 2.96
C VAL A 96 2.02 9.67 3.18
N ALA A 97 1.11 10.62 3.43
CA ALA A 97 1.48 11.99 3.78
C ALA A 97 2.27 12.03 5.09
N VAL A 98 1.81 11.34 6.13
CA VAL A 98 2.52 11.24 7.42
C VAL A 98 3.89 10.60 7.25
N GLU A 99 4.03 9.52 6.50
CA GLU A 99 5.32 8.87 6.25
C GLU A 99 6.29 9.82 5.52
N SER A 100 5.79 10.58 4.53
CA SER A 100 6.59 11.62 3.87
C SER A 100 7.03 12.72 4.83
N LEU A 101 6.16 13.17 5.73
CA LEU A 101 6.47 14.16 6.76
C LEU A 101 7.48 13.62 7.77
N LEU A 102 7.31 12.39 8.25
CA LEU A 102 8.25 11.73 9.16
C LEU A 102 9.62 11.51 8.51
N ALA A 103 9.67 11.21 7.20
CA ALA A 103 10.93 11.12 6.46
C ALA A 103 11.65 12.48 6.40
N LYS A 104 10.91 13.59 6.21
CA LYS A 104 11.47 14.95 6.27
C LYS A 104 11.93 15.31 7.68
N GLU A 105 11.18 14.94 8.72
CA GLU A 105 11.57 15.12 10.12
C GLU A 105 12.84 14.33 10.45
N ALA A 106 12.90 13.05 10.04
CA ALA A 106 14.08 12.20 10.22
C ALA A 106 15.30 12.76 9.48
N PHE A 107 15.09 13.32 8.29
CA PHE A 107 16.14 14.00 7.54
C PHE A 107 16.66 15.25 8.27
N LEU A 108 15.77 16.09 8.81
CA LEU A 108 16.15 17.23 9.65
C LEU A 108 16.93 16.75 10.90
N ARG A 109 16.48 15.66 11.53
CA ARG A 109 17.19 15.03 12.66
C ARG A 109 18.60 14.62 12.26
N GLN A 110 18.81 14.01 11.08
CA GLN A 110 20.13 13.62 10.56
C GLN A 110 21.04 14.81 10.24
N LEU A 111 20.48 15.99 9.94
CA LEU A 111 21.29 17.20 9.72
C LEU A 111 21.84 17.77 11.04
N ILE A 112 21.06 17.67 12.11
CA ILE A 112 21.40 18.21 13.44
C ILE A 112 22.22 17.22 14.26
N THR A 113 21.93 15.93 14.10
CA THR A 113 22.53 14.86 14.87
C THR A 113 23.39 13.95 14.01
N GLU A 114 24.54 13.57 14.54
CA GLU A 114 25.38 12.52 14.00
C GLU A 114 25.11 11.25 14.79
N THR A 115 24.70 10.20 14.10
CA THR A 115 24.40 8.92 14.73
C THR A 115 25.51 7.94 14.38
N ASN A 116 26.32 7.57 15.37
CA ASN A 116 27.34 6.56 15.22
C ASN A 116 26.82 5.25 15.85
N SER A 117 26.65 4.24 15.00
CA SER A 117 26.46 2.87 15.46
C SER A 117 27.84 2.24 15.62
N ILE A 118 28.17 1.84 16.84
CA ILE A 118 29.33 1.00 17.08
C ILE A 118 28.83 -0.43 16.92
N GLU A 119 29.30 -1.15 15.89
CA GLU A 119 29.11 -2.59 15.81
C GLU A 119 29.79 -3.20 17.03
N SER A 120 28.99 -3.68 17.96
CA SER A 120 29.47 -4.36 19.15
C SER A 120 30.05 -5.72 18.77
N VAL A 121 30.91 -6.24 19.65
CA VAL A 121 31.45 -7.60 19.66
C VAL A 121 30.35 -8.62 19.30
N PRO A 122 30.67 -9.74 18.59
CA PRO A 122 29.70 -10.80 18.31
C PRO A 122 28.91 -11.16 19.58
N ASP A 123 27.59 -11.23 19.46
CA ASP A 123 26.59 -11.49 20.53
C ASP A 123 26.10 -10.31 21.39
N MET A 124 26.50 -9.06 21.11
CA MET A 124 25.86 -7.88 21.72
C MET A 124 25.02 -7.07 20.74
N PRO A 125 23.87 -6.51 21.19
CA PRO A 125 23.07 -5.61 20.36
C PRO A 125 23.84 -4.32 20.09
N SER A 126 23.76 -3.83 18.85
CA SER A 126 24.43 -2.59 18.45
C SER A 126 23.96 -1.42 19.30
N ILE A 127 24.93 -0.72 19.92
CA ILE A 127 24.65 0.49 20.68
C ILE A 127 24.74 1.67 19.72
N THR A 128 23.66 2.41 19.62
CA THR A 128 23.56 3.59 18.76
C THR A 128 23.70 4.84 19.62
N TYR A 129 24.75 5.62 19.37
CA TYR A 129 24.98 6.89 20.03
C TYR A 129 24.60 8.04 19.10
N THR A 130 23.83 8.99 19.60
CA THR A 130 23.41 10.18 18.86
C THR A 130 24.08 11.40 19.48
N TYR A 131 24.90 12.09 18.69
CA TYR A 131 25.63 13.29 19.07
C TYR A 131 25.07 14.50 18.34
N LEU A 132 25.20 15.71 18.89
CA LEU A 132 25.10 16.89 18.02
C LEU A 132 26.32 16.97 17.12
N ARG A 133 26.06 17.21 15.84
CA ARG A 133 27.12 17.43 14.87
C ARG A 133 28.01 18.60 15.31
N LYS A 134 29.31 18.34 15.49
CA LYS A 134 30.26 19.36 15.93
C LYS A 134 30.46 20.42 14.85
N ASP A 135 30.67 19.95 13.64
CA ASP A 135 30.83 20.82 12.48
C ASP A 135 29.46 21.38 12.09
N GLY A 136 29.36 22.70 11.98
CA GLY A 136 28.15 23.33 11.46
C GLY A 136 27.81 22.74 10.09
N VAL A 137 26.53 22.65 9.77
CA VAL A 137 26.12 22.32 8.40
C VAL A 137 26.62 23.45 7.49
N GLU A 138 27.55 23.18 6.58
CA GLU A 138 28.09 24.21 5.67
C GLU A 138 27.07 24.62 4.60
N SER A 139 26.26 23.65 4.15
CA SER A 139 25.18 23.88 3.21
C SER A 139 24.01 22.94 3.47
N LEU A 140 22.80 23.45 3.31
CA LEU A 140 21.59 22.64 3.33
C LEU A 140 21.32 22.11 1.92
N PRO A 141 20.75 20.90 1.78
CA PRO A 141 20.34 20.40 0.49
C PRO A 141 19.32 21.36 -0.16
N PRO A 142 19.30 21.48 -1.49
CA PRO A 142 18.39 22.39 -2.20
C PRO A 142 16.90 22.16 -1.89
N ALA A 143 16.52 20.94 -1.51
CA ALA A 143 15.16 20.55 -1.18
C ALA A 143 14.81 20.73 0.32
N SER A 144 15.70 21.30 1.12
CA SER A 144 15.44 21.58 2.55
C SER A 144 14.35 22.64 2.67
N PRO A 145 13.25 22.39 3.40
CA PRO A 145 12.27 23.42 3.70
C PRO A 145 12.77 24.41 4.78
N TYR A 146 13.95 24.19 5.34
CA TYR A 146 14.55 25.01 6.40
C TYR A 146 15.68 25.87 5.88
N SER A 147 15.82 27.07 6.46
CA SER A 147 16.96 27.95 6.22
C SER A 147 18.16 27.59 7.10
N MET A 148 19.34 28.07 6.71
CA MET A 148 20.54 27.98 7.57
C MET A 148 20.38 28.71 8.90
N GLU A 149 19.53 29.74 8.93
CA GLU A 149 19.23 30.51 10.15
C GLU A 149 18.40 29.69 11.13
N ASP A 150 17.39 28.95 10.65
CA ASP A 150 16.58 28.03 11.47
C ASP A 150 17.45 26.97 12.14
N TYR A 151 18.39 26.39 11.38
CA TYR A 151 19.33 25.42 11.90
C TYR A 151 20.20 26.01 13.03
N ARG A 152 20.76 27.20 12.80
CA ARG A 152 21.58 27.90 13.81
C ARG A 152 20.77 28.27 15.04
N ALA A 153 19.54 28.76 14.86
CA ALA A 153 18.63 29.10 15.94
C ALA A 153 18.30 27.87 16.80
N LEU A 154 17.91 26.75 16.18
CA LEU A 154 17.63 25.50 16.88
C LEU A 154 18.86 24.97 17.63
N ARG A 155 20.04 24.98 17.00
CA ARG A 155 21.30 24.57 17.65
C ARG A 155 21.65 25.45 18.85
N SER A 156 21.49 26.76 18.71
CA SER A 156 21.73 27.72 19.81
C SER A 156 20.75 27.54 20.96
N ARG A 157 19.46 27.28 20.65
CA ARG A 157 18.41 27.03 21.64
C ARG A 157 18.66 25.73 22.39
N PHE A 158 18.93 24.64 21.68
CA PHE A 158 19.27 23.36 22.30
C PHE A 158 20.51 23.50 23.20
N SER A 159 21.57 24.16 22.74
CA SER A 159 22.80 24.32 23.52
C SER A 159 22.58 25.10 24.82
N ARG A 160 21.75 26.15 24.76
CA ARG A 160 21.35 26.97 25.92
C ARG A 160 20.48 26.20 26.91
N GLU A 161 19.42 25.56 26.43
CA GLU A 161 18.50 24.81 27.29
C GLU A 161 19.13 23.54 27.87
N ARG A 162 20.07 22.92 27.15
CA ARG A 162 20.89 21.82 27.67
C ARG A 162 21.69 22.23 28.90
N GLN A 163 22.26 23.43 28.92
CA GLN A 163 23.02 23.93 30.07
C GLN A 163 22.15 24.29 31.26
N LEU A 164 20.90 24.71 31.01
CA LEU A 164 19.98 25.19 32.05
C LEU A 164 19.16 24.08 32.70
N ASN A 165 18.71 23.10 31.91
CA ASN A 165 17.66 22.16 32.32
C ASN A 165 18.17 20.73 32.55
N HIS A 166 19.49 20.49 32.53
CA HIS A 166 20.02 19.14 32.57
C HIS A 166 21.17 18.94 33.56
N ASP A 167 20.84 18.31 34.69
CA ASP A 167 21.79 17.87 35.72
C ASP A 167 22.41 16.50 35.37
N CYS A 168 23.13 16.40 34.25
CA CYS A 168 23.94 15.19 34.06
C CYS A 168 25.11 15.20 35.03
N THR A 169 25.19 14.19 35.90
CA THR A 169 26.30 14.01 36.85
C THR A 169 27.65 13.79 36.13
N ARG A 170 27.65 13.38 34.86
CA ARG A 170 28.83 13.30 33.99
C ARG A 170 28.92 14.54 33.11
N LYS A 171 29.70 15.53 33.54
CA LYS A 171 29.86 16.82 32.82
C LYS A 171 30.61 16.71 31.49
N ASP A 172 31.38 15.64 31.26
CA ASP A 172 32.30 15.51 30.10
C ASP A 172 31.99 14.36 29.12
N HIS A 173 30.85 13.67 29.22
CA HIS A 173 30.52 12.68 28.19
C HIS A 173 30.09 13.39 26.90
N GLN A 174 30.68 12.99 25.76
CA GLN A 174 30.24 13.50 24.45
C GLN A 174 28.82 13.02 24.12
N ASP A 175 28.39 11.89 24.69
CA ASP A 175 27.09 11.28 24.49
C ASP A 175 25.94 12.18 24.99
N VAL A 176 24.87 12.24 24.20
CA VAL A 176 23.61 12.85 24.59
C VAL A 176 22.84 11.81 25.40
N CYS A 177 22.58 12.06 26.68
CA CYS A 177 21.80 11.11 27.49
C CYS A 177 20.35 11.01 26.97
N GLU A 178 19.61 9.99 27.39
CA GLU A 178 18.23 9.74 26.92
C GLU A 178 17.28 10.94 27.14
N GLN A 179 17.39 11.63 28.27
CA GLN A 179 16.59 12.85 28.54
C GLN A 179 16.93 13.98 27.56
N GLN A 180 18.22 14.19 27.27
CA GLN A 180 18.64 15.19 26.29
C GLN A 180 18.21 14.80 24.87
N ARG A 181 18.20 13.51 24.54
CA ARG A 181 17.68 13.01 23.26
C ARG A 181 16.20 13.29 23.11
N HIS A 182 15.38 12.96 24.12
CA HIS A 182 13.95 13.29 24.12
C HIS A 182 13.68 14.80 24.08
N PHE A 183 14.51 15.61 24.73
CA PHE A 183 14.41 17.05 24.65
C PHE A 183 14.76 17.58 23.26
N LEU A 184 15.83 17.07 22.64
CA LEU A 184 16.19 17.42 21.26
C LEU A 184 15.09 17.01 20.28
N ASP A 185 14.55 15.80 20.41
CA ASP A 185 13.47 15.30 19.57
C ASP A 185 12.22 16.17 19.68
N ARG A 186 11.88 16.66 20.89
CA ARG A 186 10.80 17.64 21.07
C ARG A 186 11.09 18.96 20.38
N LEU A 187 12.28 19.54 20.56
CA LEU A 187 12.63 20.80 19.89
C LEU A 187 12.62 20.69 18.37
N ILE A 188 13.13 19.58 17.82
CA ILE A 188 13.10 19.31 16.38
C ILE A 188 11.65 19.20 15.91
N ARG A 189 10.82 18.44 16.63
CA ARG A 189 9.41 18.27 16.31
C ARG A 189 8.64 19.58 16.38
N ASP A 190 8.89 20.42 17.37
CA ASP A 190 8.23 21.72 17.53
C ASP A 190 8.60 22.66 16.38
N LEU A 191 9.89 22.79 16.05
CA LEU A 191 10.33 23.57 14.88
C LEU A 191 9.74 23.03 13.58
N PHE A 192 9.68 21.70 13.45
CA PHE A 192 9.09 21.05 12.28
C PHE A 192 7.61 21.40 12.14
N LEU A 193 6.84 21.31 13.24
CA LEU A 193 5.41 21.63 13.26
C LEU A 193 5.13 23.12 13.01
N ASP A 194 5.97 24.02 13.54
CA ASP A 194 5.81 25.48 13.36
C ASP A 194 5.98 25.94 11.92
N ARG A 195 6.64 25.14 11.07
CA ARG A 195 6.91 25.45 9.66
C ARG A 195 6.01 24.71 8.68
N LEU A 196 5.22 23.75 9.15
CA LEU A 196 4.25 23.05 8.31
C LEU A 196 2.98 23.88 8.12
N GLU A 197 2.28 23.63 7.03
CA GLU A 197 0.89 24.08 6.89
C GLU A 197 0.03 23.50 8.02
N GLU A 198 -0.96 24.24 8.47
CA GLU A 198 -1.78 23.86 9.64
C GLU A 198 -2.43 22.48 9.47
N SER A 199 -2.85 22.12 8.24
CA SER A 199 -3.41 20.80 7.93
C SER A 199 -2.41 19.66 8.12
N ASP A 200 -1.16 19.86 7.71
CA ASP A 200 -0.09 18.86 7.82
C ASP A 200 0.39 18.75 9.26
N ALA A 201 0.51 19.87 9.97
CA ALA A 201 0.82 19.91 11.39
C ALA A 201 -0.25 19.15 12.20
N GLU A 202 -1.53 19.39 11.93
CA GLU A 202 -2.63 18.69 12.60
C GLU A 202 -2.66 17.20 12.26
N LEU A 203 -2.43 16.85 10.99
CA LEU A 203 -2.33 15.46 10.57
C LEU A 203 -1.20 14.74 11.32
N LEU A 204 -0.02 15.38 11.43
CA LEU A 204 1.14 14.83 12.12
C LEU A 204 0.96 14.80 13.65
N ARG A 205 0.22 15.74 14.25
CA ARG A 205 -0.17 15.70 15.67
C ARG A 205 -1.12 14.54 15.96
N ARG A 206 -2.12 14.34 15.10
CA ARG A 206 -3.13 13.28 15.24
C ARG A 206 -2.56 11.89 14.99
N LYS A 207 -1.73 11.73 13.95
CA LYS A 207 -1.26 10.41 13.47
C LYS A 207 0.21 10.10 13.75
N GLY A 208 1.04 11.11 14.02
CA GLY A 208 2.48 10.90 14.21
C GLY A 208 2.87 10.28 15.56
N LYS A 209 1.92 9.99 16.45
CA LYS A 209 2.13 9.20 17.68
C LYS A 209 1.62 7.76 17.58
N GLU A 210 0.78 7.46 16.59
CA GLU A 210 0.37 6.08 16.34
C GLU A 210 1.59 5.39 15.71
N ASP A 211 2.37 4.66 16.50
CA ASP A 211 3.40 3.76 15.97
C ASP A 211 2.75 2.94 14.85
N GLY A 212 3.24 3.11 13.62
CA GLY A 212 2.67 2.48 12.42
C GLY A 212 2.58 0.95 12.52
N SER A 213 3.17 0.35 13.55
CA SER A 213 3.04 -1.06 13.91
C SER A 213 1.60 -1.48 14.22
N GLY A 214 0.78 -0.62 14.84
CA GLY A 214 -0.57 -0.98 15.25
C GLY A 214 -1.52 -1.25 14.08
N ILE A 215 -1.39 -0.45 13.02
CA ILE A 215 -2.18 -0.61 11.79
C ILE A 215 -1.75 -1.90 11.07
N VAL A 216 -0.44 -2.12 10.90
CA VAL A 216 0.09 -3.34 10.28
C VAL A 216 -0.30 -4.59 11.09
N ALA A 217 -0.19 -4.55 12.42
CA ALA A 217 -0.58 -5.66 13.30
C ALA A 217 -2.08 -5.97 13.23
N LEU A 218 -2.94 -4.94 13.26
CA LEU A 218 -4.39 -5.11 13.11
C LEU A 218 -4.74 -5.73 11.75
N TYR A 219 -4.03 -5.35 10.68
CA TYR A 219 -4.23 -5.93 9.35
C TYR A 219 -3.72 -7.37 9.23
N VAL A 220 -2.59 -7.71 9.86
CA VAL A 220 -2.09 -9.09 9.96
C VAL A 220 -3.08 -9.97 10.74
N ILE A 221 -3.67 -9.46 11.82
CA ILE A 221 -4.72 -10.14 12.60
C ILE A 221 -5.98 -10.35 11.74
N LEU A 222 -6.42 -9.34 10.99
CA LEU A 222 -7.56 -9.44 10.06
C LEU A 222 -7.30 -10.43 8.91
N LEU A 223 -6.08 -10.49 8.39
CA LEU A 223 -5.65 -11.49 7.39
C LEU A 223 -5.66 -12.90 7.97
N GLY A 224 -5.11 -13.08 9.17
CA GLY A 224 -5.15 -14.35 9.89
C GLY A 224 -6.57 -14.80 10.18
N ALA A 225 -7.43 -13.89 10.65
CA ALA A 225 -8.84 -14.16 10.91
C ALA A 225 -9.61 -14.53 9.63
N MET A 226 -9.39 -13.82 8.51
CA MET A 226 -10.03 -14.16 7.22
C MET A 226 -9.52 -15.48 6.63
N LEU A 227 -8.22 -15.79 6.79
CA LEU A 227 -7.64 -17.07 6.38
C LEU A 227 -8.24 -18.22 7.20
N ILE A 228 -8.36 -18.04 8.53
CA ILE A 228 -9.03 -19.01 9.42
C ILE A 228 -10.50 -19.15 9.02
N PHE A 229 -11.21 -18.07 8.72
CA PHE A 229 -12.62 -18.13 8.29
C PHE A 229 -12.80 -18.86 6.95
N ALA A 230 -11.88 -18.66 6.01
CA ALA A 230 -11.86 -19.36 4.73
C ALA A 230 -11.54 -20.86 4.89
N LEU A 231 -10.72 -21.22 5.88
CA LEU A 231 -10.34 -22.62 6.18
C LEU A 231 -11.39 -23.36 7.02
N VAL A 232 -12.12 -22.67 7.92
CA VAL A 232 -13.03 -23.28 8.90
C VAL A 232 -14.47 -23.43 8.38
N GLY A 233 -14.83 -22.77 7.27
CA GLY A 233 -15.86 -23.25 6.33
C GLY A 233 -17.18 -23.77 6.91
N HIS A 234 -18.02 -22.91 7.51
CA HIS A 234 -19.39 -23.29 7.91
C HIS A 234 -20.53 -22.46 7.27
N ALA A 235 -20.23 -21.47 6.42
CA ALA A 235 -21.27 -20.78 5.65
C ALA A 235 -20.78 -20.39 4.24
N PRO A 236 -21.22 -21.09 3.18
CA PRO A 236 -20.74 -20.86 1.81
C PRO A 236 -21.06 -19.46 1.28
N GLY A 237 -22.14 -18.82 1.76
CA GLY A 237 -22.51 -17.46 1.35
C GLY A 237 -21.54 -16.37 1.81
N TYR A 238 -20.93 -16.51 2.99
CA TYR A 238 -20.06 -15.48 3.57
C TYR A 238 -18.58 -15.68 3.23
N ALA A 239 -18.14 -16.91 2.93
CA ALA A 239 -16.77 -17.20 2.49
C ALA A 239 -16.43 -16.44 1.20
N VAL A 240 -17.38 -16.39 0.28
CA VAL A 240 -17.33 -15.63 -0.98
C VAL A 240 -17.09 -14.13 -0.76
N ILE A 241 -17.89 -13.53 0.11
CA ILE A 241 -17.81 -12.11 0.45
C ILE A 241 -16.48 -11.82 1.18
N SER A 242 -16.04 -12.73 2.04
CA SER A 242 -14.78 -12.63 2.80
C SER A 242 -13.56 -12.67 1.88
N VAL A 243 -13.55 -13.56 0.87
CA VAL A 243 -12.48 -13.64 -0.13
C VAL A 243 -12.46 -12.39 -1.02
N LEU A 244 -13.62 -11.87 -1.43
CA LEU A 244 -13.71 -10.61 -2.19
C LEU A 244 -13.20 -9.42 -1.36
N ILE A 245 -13.56 -9.34 -0.08
CA ILE A 245 -13.05 -8.31 0.84
C ILE A 245 -11.53 -8.49 1.02
N ALA A 246 -11.03 -9.72 1.19
CA ALA A 246 -9.60 -9.99 1.26
C ALA A 246 -8.86 -9.54 0.00
N CYS A 247 -9.35 -9.86 -1.19
CA CYS A 247 -8.74 -9.41 -2.43
C CYS A 247 -8.72 -7.88 -2.60
N ILE A 248 -9.69 -7.16 -2.01
CA ILE A 248 -9.74 -5.69 -2.05
C ILE A 248 -8.84 -5.06 -0.96
N VAL A 249 -8.71 -5.71 0.20
CA VAL A 249 -8.06 -5.14 1.40
C VAL A 249 -6.60 -5.59 1.56
N VAL A 250 -6.20 -6.74 1.02
CA VAL A 250 -4.85 -7.31 1.15
C VAL A 250 -3.76 -6.63 0.31
N PRO A 251 -4.02 -6.18 -0.94
CA PRO A 251 -2.99 -5.55 -1.77
C PRO A 251 -2.33 -4.27 -1.20
N PRO A 252 -3.00 -3.40 -0.42
CA PRO A 252 -2.32 -2.30 0.27
C PRO A 252 -1.39 -2.71 1.42
N LEU A 253 -1.07 -3.99 1.62
CA LEU A 253 -0.21 -4.44 2.72
C LEU A 253 1.25 -4.72 2.35
N PHE A 254 1.59 -4.71 1.06
CA PHE A 254 2.99 -4.89 0.60
C PHE A 254 3.71 -3.55 0.38
N PHE A 255 3.55 -2.63 1.33
CA PHE A 255 3.92 -1.21 1.25
C PHE A 255 5.43 -0.89 1.36
N ARG A 256 6.30 -1.78 0.87
CA ARG A 256 7.74 -1.46 0.75
C ARG A 256 8.37 -1.70 -0.62
N ALA A 257 7.61 -2.16 -1.62
CA ALA A 257 8.22 -2.69 -2.84
C ALA A 257 7.83 -1.96 -4.14
N GLY A 258 8.41 -0.78 -4.37
CA GLY A 258 8.65 -0.25 -5.72
C GLY A 258 7.41 0.08 -6.58
N VAL A 259 7.67 0.37 -7.86
CA VAL A 259 6.67 0.84 -8.84
C VAL A 259 5.58 -0.21 -9.11
N MET A 260 5.93 -1.49 -9.11
CA MET A 260 5.00 -2.58 -9.42
C MET A 260 3.85 -2.72 -8.42
N HIS A 261 4.08 -2.46 -7.13
CA HIS A 261 3.02 -2.51 -6.12
C HIS A 261 2.04 -1.33 -6.24
N ARG A 262 2.55 -0.13 -6.56
CA ARG A 262 1.68 1.02 -6.85
C ARG A 262 0.78 0.76 -8.07
N VAL A 263 1.31 0.11 -9.10
CA VAL A 263 0.52 -0.29 -10.28
C VAL A 263 -0.54 -1.33 -9.91
N LEU A 264 -0.17 -2.38 -9.17
CA LEU A 264 -1.11 -3.41 -8.74
C LEU A 264 -2.22 -2.84 -7.86
N TYR A 265 -1.87 -1.99 -6.89
CA TYR A 265 -2.84 -1.31 -6.04
C TYR A 265 -3.78 -0.40 -6.83
N TRP A 266 -3.24 0.41 -7.75
CA TRP A 266 -4.04 1.25 -8.64
C TRP A 266 -5.02 0.40 -9.47
N MET A 267 -4.58 -0.75 -9.99
CA MET A 267 -5.45 -1.68 -10.72
C MET A 267 -6.57 -2.23 -9.84
N LEU A 268 -6.26 -2.64 -8.61
CA LEU A 268 -7.23 -3.16 -7.64
C LEU A 268 -8.21 -2.11 -7.15
N GLU A 269 -7.75 -0.89 -6.88
CA GLU A 269 -8.62 0.25 -6.56
C GLU A 269 -9.60 0.52 -7.70
N ARG A 270 -9.12 0.51 -8.94
CA ARG A 270 -9.96 0.71 -10.13
C ARG A 270 -10.96 -0.43 -10.28
N ALA A 271 -10.54 -1.67 -10.08
CA ALA A 271 -11.43 -2.83 -10.09
C ALA A 271 -12.51 -2.73 -9.00
N ALA A 272 -12.14 -2.43 -7.75
CA ALA A 272 -13.08 -2.25 -6.65
C ALA A 272 -14.05 -1.09 -6.91
N GLY A 273 -13.57 0.01 -7.49
CA GLY A 273 -14.41 1.13 -7.91
C GLY A 273 -15.40 0.78 -9.01
N LEU A 274 -14.96 0.01 -10.00
CA LEU A 274 -15.83 -0.49 -11.06
C LEU A 274 -16.92 -1.39 -10.48
N VAL A 275 -16.56 -2.36 -9.62
CA VAL A 275 -17.51 -3.25 -8.95
C VAL A 275 -18.51 -2.46 -8.11
N ALA A 276 -18.05 -1.53 -7.27
CA ALA A 276 -18.93 -0.68 -6.47
C ALA A 276 -19.88 0.14 -7.37
N SER A 277 -19.39 0.69 -8.48
CA SER A 277 -20.21 1.46 -9.43
C SER A 277 -21.21 0.60 -10.21
N LEU A 278 -20.91 -0.69 -10.42
CA LEU A 278 -21.81 -1.64 -11.06
C LEU A 278 -22.93 -2.04 -10.09
N LEU A 279 -22.61 -2.22 -8.80
CA LEU A 279 -23.57 -2.54 -7.74
C LEU A 279 -24.50 -1.36 -7.39
N ASP A 280 -24.05 -0.12 -7.54
CA ASP A 280 -24.85 1.10 -7.24
C ASP A 280 -25.91 1.43 -8.32
N LYS A 281 -26.02 0.64 -9.39
CA LYS A 281 -26.97 0.90 -10.49
C LYS A 281 -28.40 0.46 -10.14
N PRO A 282 -29.42 1.10 -10.74
CA PRO A 282 -30.81 0.69 -10.55
C PRO A 282 -31.12 -0.71 -11.10
N LYS A 283 -30.32 -1.23 -12.04
CA LYS A 283 -30.39 -2.61 -12.54
C LYS A 283 -28.98 -3.20 -12.59
N PRO A 284 -28.46 -3.67 -11.44
CA PRO A 284 -27.07 -4.14 -11.34
C PRO A 284 -26.86 -5.48 -12.07
N ASP A 285 -27.91 -6.30 -12.11
CA ASP A 285 -28.05 -7.60 -12.77
C ASP A 285 -27.46 -7.62 -14.20
N HIS A 286 -27.84 -6.68 -15.06
CA HIS A 286 -27.39 -6.72 -16.45
C HIS A 286 -25.89 -6.46 -16.60
N GLY A 287 -25.33 -5.57 -15.79
CA GLY A 287 -23.90 -5.26 -15.83
C GLY A 287 -23.05 -6.41 -15.26
N LEU A 288 -23.48 -6.99 -14.14
CA LEU A 288 -22.80 -8.09 -13.48
C LEU A 288 -22.81 -9.36 -14.34
N ARG A 289 -23.91 -9.65 -15.04
CA ARG A 289 -23.99 -10.76 -16.01
C ARG A 289 -22.95 -10.66 -17.12
N TRP A 290 -22.84 -9.50 -17.75
CA TRP A 290 -21.84 -9.29 -18.79
C TRP A 290 -20.41 -9.37 -18.24
N ALA A 291 -20.17 -8.87 -17.02
CA ALA A 291 -18.88 -9.01 -16.36
C ALA A 291 -18.56 -10.49 -16.06
N GLY A 292 -19.53 -11.27 -15.58
CA GLY A 292 -19.41 -12.70 -15.36
C GLY A 292 -19.09 -13.46 -16.64
N ILE A 293 -19.86 -13.24 -17.72
CA ILE A 293 -19.59 -13.84 -19.04
C ILE A 293 -18.17 -13.50 -19.52
N PHE A 294 -17.77 -12.24 -19.38
CA PHE A 294 -16.44 -11.80 -19.80
C PHE A 294 -15.32 -12.49 -18.99
N LEU A 295 -15.45 -12.51 -17.66
CA LEU A 295 -14.49 -13.19 -16.76
C LEU A 295 -14.41 -14.68 -17.04
N PHE A 296 -15.55 -15.32 -17.32
CA PHE A 296 -15.61 -16.73 -17.69
C PHE A 296 -14.87 -16.97 -19.01
N LEU A 297 -15.15 -16.19 -20.05
CA LEU A 297 -14.50 -16.35 -21.36
C LEU A 297 -12.99 -16.13 -21.26
N VAL A 298 -12.56 -15.02 -20.65
CA VAL A 298 -11.12 -14.75 -20.47
C VAL A 298 -10.47 -15.83 -19.62
N GLY A 299 -11.12 -16.24 -18.54
CA GLY A 299 -10.62 -17.29 -17.66
C GLY A 299 -10.54 -18.66 -18.35
N PHE A 300 -11.51 -18.99 -19.18
CA PHE A 300 -11.53 -20.20 -20.02
C PHE A 300 -10.36 -20.20 -21.00
N TRP A 301 -10.14 -19.09 -21.72
CA TRP A 301 -9.01 -18.98 -22.63
C TRP A 301 -7.67 -19.15 -21.89
N LEU A 302 -7.46 -18.45 -20.77
CA LEU A 302 -6.22 -18.57 -19.98
C LEU A 302 -5.98 -19.96 -19.40
N ASP A 303 -7.04 -20.67 -19.00
CA ASP A 303 -6.94 -22.04 -18.50
C ASP A 303 -6.65 -23.04 -19.63
N PHE A 304 -7.36 -22.92 -20.75
CA PHE A 304 -7.13 -23.68 -21.96
C PHE A 304 -5.69 -23.51 -22.46
N PHE A 305 -5.14 -22.30 -22.38
CA PHE A 305 -3.75 -21.98 -22.73
C PHE A 305 -2.69 -22.62 -21.84
N SER A 306 -3.06 -23.05 -20.64
CA SER A 306 -2.16 -23.70 -19.71
C SER A 306 -2.23 -25.22 -19.70
N SER A 307 -3.26 -25.76 -20.36
CA SER A 307 -3.55 -27.19 -20.48
C SER A 307 -2.84 -27.78 -21.69
#